data_AF-A0A5E4AEA9-F1
#
_entry.id   AF-A0A5E4AEA9-F1
#
_cell.length_a   1.000
_cell.length_b   1.000
_cell.length_c   1.000
_cell.angle_alpha   90.00
_cell.angle_beta   90.00
_cell.angle_gamma   90.00
#
_symmetry.space_group_name_H-M   'P 1'
#
loop_
_entity.id
_entity.type
_entity.pdbx_description
1 polymer ?
#
loop_
_entity_poly.entity_id
_entity_poly.type
_entity_poly.pdbx_seq_one_letter_code
_entity_poly.pdbx_strand_id
1 'polypeptide(L)'
;MDTFSTVISSSIQLLVQDLDAACDPALTAMSKMQWQNVEHVGDQSPYVTSVILHIKQNVPIIRDNLASTRKYFTQFCIKFANSFIPKFITHLFKCKPISMVGAEQLLLDTHSLKMVLLDLPSIGSQVVRKAPASYTKIVVKGMTRAEMILKVVMAPHEPLVVFVDNYIKLLTDCNTETFQKILDMKGLKRSEQSNMLELLRQRLPTPPSGADGSSSLSLMAPTPEQESSRIRKLEKLIKKRL
;
A
#
# COMPACT_ATOMS: atom_id res chain seq x y z
N MET A 1 29.13 4.12 -19.99
CA MET A 1 27.93 3.25 -19.96
C MET A 1 26.93 3.70 -18.90
N ASP A 2 27.40 4.04 -17.69
CA ASP A 2 26.50 4.43 -16.58
C ASP A 2 25.71 5.72 -16.85
N THR A 3 26.30 6.72 -17.50
CA THR A 3 25.59 7.97 -17.86
C THR A 3 24.39 7.73 -18.77
N PHE A 4 24.51 6.85 -19.77
CA PHE A 4 23.40 6.52 -20.68
C PHE A 4 22.28 5.76 -19.95
N SER A 5 22.64 4.80 -19.08
CA SER A 5 21.66 4.09 -18.25
C SER A 5 20.89 5.03 -17.32
N THR A 6 21.58 6.02 -16.74
CA THR A 6 20.96 7.05 -15.91
C THR A 6 19.99 7.91 -16.71
N VAL A 7 20.40 8.40 -17.88
CA VAL A 7 19.52 9.20 -18.76
C VAL A 7 18.27 8.42 -19.14
N ILE A 8 18.40 7.15 -19.53
CA ILE A 8 17.24 6.30 -19.87
C ILE A 8 16.30 6.14 -18.68
N SER A 9 16.83 5.86 -17.49
CA SER A 9 16.04 5.72 -16.26
C SER A 9 15.26 7.00 -15.94
N SER A 10 15.92 8.17 -16.08
CA SER A 10 15.29 9.48 -15.89
C SER A 10 14.20 9.75 -16.92
N SER A 11 14.43 9.45 -18.20
CA SER A 11 13.42 9.62 -19.25
C SER A 11 12.19 8.74 -19.01
N ILE A 12 12.40 7.47 -18.63
CA ILE A 12 11.28 6.59 -18.24
C ILE A 12 10.53 7.16 -17.03
N GLN A 13 11.25 7.71 -16.06
CA GLN A 13 10.64 8.32 -14.88
C GLN A 13 9.79 9.56 -15.23
N LEU A 14 10.22 10.39 -16.20
CA LEU A 14 9.44 11.52 -16.69
C LEU A 14 8.15 11.06 -17.37
N LEU A 15 8.21 10.01 -18.20
CA LEU A 15 7.01 9.43 -18.82
C LEU A 15 6.03 8.90 -17.76
N VAL A 16 6.54 8.29 -16.70
CA VAL A 16 5.72 7.83 -15.57
C VAL A 16 5.05 9.00 -14.87
N GLN A 17 5.80 10.07 -14.58
CA GLN A 17 5.29 11.27 -13.92
C GLN A 17 4.21 11.97 -14.75
N ASP A 18 4.39 12.06 -16.06
CA ASP A 18 3.43 12.68 -16.96
C ASP A 18 2.09 11.94 -16.96
N LEU A 19 2.10 10.61 -17.17
CA LEU A 19 0.87 9.81 -17.12
C LEU A 19 0.23 9.82 -15.72
N ASP A 20 1.05 9.76 -14.67
CA ASP A 20 0.57 9.77 -13.28
C ASP A 20 -0.06 11.13 -12.93
N ALA A 21 0.50 12.24 -13.38
CA ALA A 21 -0.05 13.59 -13.21
C ALA A 21 -1.35 13.79 -14.01
N ALA A 22 -1.45 13.21 -15.21
CA ALA A 22 -2.68 13.23 -16.00
C ALA A 22 -3.87 12.59 -15.25
N CYS A 23 -3.62 11.65 -14.34
CA CYS A 23 -4.65 11.01 -13.53
C CYS A 23 -5.07 11.82 -12.29
N ASP A 24 -4.29 12.81 -11.85
CA ASP A 24 -4.52 13.56 -10.60
C ASP A 24 -5.86 14.31 -10.54
N PRO A 25 -6.34 14.96 -11.62
CA PRO A 25 -7.64 15.62 -11.60
C PRO A 25 -8.79 14.64 -11.32
N ALA A 26 -8.75 13.44 -11.92
CA ALA A 26 -9.75 12.41 -11.71
C ALA A 26 -9.70 11.87 -10.27
N LEU A 27 -8.51 11.59 -9.73
CA LEU A 27 -8.36 11.16 -8.34
C LEU A 27 -8.78 12.24 -7.34
N THR A 28 -8.57 13.52 -7.68
CA THR A 28 -9.05 14.64 -6.87
C THR A 28 -10.57 14.74 -6.89
N ALA A 29 -11.20 14.54 -8.05
CA ALA A 29 -12.65 14.49 -8.17
C ALA A 29 -13.25 13.33 -7.33
N MET A 30 -12.63 12.14 -7.39
CA MET A 30 -13.00 10.98 -6.57
C MET A 30 -13.02 11.32 -5.08
N SER A 31 -11.96 11.96 -4.56
CA SER A 31 -11.87 12.31 -3.14
C SER A 31 -12.86 13.40 -2.69
N LYS A 32 -13.42 14.19 -3.62
CA LYS A 32 -14.40 15.25 -3.33
C LYS A 32 -15.85 14.79 -3.49
N MET A 33 -16.08 13.60 -4.03
CA MET A 33 -17.42 13.06 -4.25
C MET A 33 -18.11 12.75 -2.92
N GLN A 34 -19.41 13.02 -2.85
CA GLN A 34 -20.22 12.78 -1.65
C GLN A 34 -20.62 11.30 -1.57
N TRP A 35 -19.66 10.43 -1.27
CA TRP A 35 -19.86 8.96 -1.18
C TRP A 35 -20.91 8.54 -0.16
N GLN A 36 -21.20 9.37 0.83
CA GLN A 36 -22.29 9.15 1.78
C GLN A 36 -23.68 9.25 1.14
N ASN A 37 -23.82 10.04 0.06
CA ASN A 37 -25.10 10.35 -0.59
C ASN A 37 -25.35 9.49 -1.84
N VAL A 38 -24.52 8.47 -2.07
CA VAL A 38 -24.74 7.49 -3.15
C VAL A 38 -25.84 6.53 -2.72
N GLU A 39 -26.93 6.48 -3.48
CA GLU A 39 -28.13 5.69 -3.18
C GLU A 39 -28.21 4.36 -3.95
N HIS A 40 -27.55 4.27 -5.10
CA HIS A 40 -27.54 3.08 -5.94
C HIS A 40 -26.14 2.79 -6.50
N VAL A 41 -25.81 1.50 -6.62
CA VAL A 41 -24.66 1.05 -7.40
C VAL A 41 -25.05 1.06 -8.87
N GLY A 42 -24.23 1.68 -9.71
CA GLY A 42 -24.42 1.75 -11.14
C GLY A 42 -23.20 1.23 -11.90
N ASP A 43 -22.98 1.79 -13.09
CA ASP A 43 -21.75 1.60 -13.85
C ASP A 43 -20.54 2.23 -13.14
N GLN A 44 -19.35 2.06 -13.71
CA GLN A 44 -18.15 2.70 -13.17
C GLN A 44 -18.30 4.23 -13.07
N SER A 45 -17.76 4.81 -12.01
CA SER A 45 -17.83 6.24 -11.76
C SER A 45 -17.07 7.06 -12.82
N PRO A 46 -17.44 8.35 -13.05
CA PRO A 46 -16.80 9.20 -14.04
C PRO A 46 -15.28 9.34 -13.87
N TYR A 47 -14.78 9.35 -12.63
CA TYR A 47 -13.33 9.44 -12.39
C TYR A 47 -12.57 8.20 -12.93
N VAL A 48 -13.18 7.01 -12.84
CA VAL A 48 -12.61 5.77 -13.39
C VAL A 48 -12.53 5.88 -14.89
N THR A 49 -13.60 6.37 -15.53
CA THR A 49 -13.63 6.61 -16.98
C THR A 49 -12.51 7.56 -17.41
N SER A 50 -12.30 8.67 -16.70
CA SER A 50 -11.22 9.62 -17.01
C SER A 50 -9.83 9.01 -16.83
N VAL A 51 -9.58 8.25 -15.75
CA VAL A 51 -8.29 7.55 -15.56
C VAL A 51 -8.05 6.54 -16.69
N ILE A 52 -9.04 5.72 -17.01
CA ILE A 52 -8.95 4.73 -18.10
C ILE A 52 -8.67 5.43 -19.44
N LEU A 53 -9.30 6.57 -19.69
CA LEU A 53 -9.08 7.36 -20.90
C LEU A 53 -7.63 7.83 -21.00
N HIS A 54 -7.08 8.44 -19.95
CA HIS A 54 -5.69 8.89 -19.93
C HIS A 54 -4.71 7.72 -20.15
N ILE A 55 -4.96 6.57 -19.54
CA ILE A 55 -4.15 5.36 -19.76
C ILE A 55 -4.24 4.92 -21.23
N LYS A 56 -5.46 4.78 -21.78
CA LYS A 56 -5.67 4.28 -23.15
C LYS A 56 -5.15 5.22 -24.24
N GLN A 57 -5.09 6.52 -23.97
CA GLN A 57 -4.54 7.50 -24.91
C GLN A 57 -3.00 7.50 -24.91
N ASN A 58 -2.37 7.43 -23.74
CA ASN A 58 -0.92 7.64 -23.62
C ASN A 58 -0.12 6.34 -23.75
N VAL A 59 -0.62 5.23 -23.20
CA VAL A 59 0.15 3.97 -23.16
C VAL A 59 0.52 3.43 -24.56
N PRO A 60 -0.37 3.45 -25.58
CA PRO A 60 0.02 3.03 -26.93
C PRO A 60 1.15 3.88 -27.51
N ILE A 61 1.09 5.21 -27.34
CA ILE A 61 2.11 6.15 -27.83
C ILE A 61 3.46 5.85 -27.15
N ILE A 62 3.47 5.70 -25.83
CA ILE A 62 4.68 5.39 -25.06
C ILE A 62 5.27 4.04 -25.49
N ARG A 63 4.41 3.02 -25.68
CA ARG A 63 4.87 1.71 -26.14
C ARG A 63 5.52 1.79 -27.52
N ASP A 64 4.88 2.45 -28.47
CA ASP A 64 5.34 2.48 -29.85
C ASP A 64 6.69 3.22 -29.95
N ASN A 65 6.89 4.27 -29.13
CA ASN A 65 8.18 4.96 -29.00
C ASN A 65 9.26 4.15 -28.26
N LEU A 66 8.88 3.12 -27.49
CA LEU A 66 9.80 2.20 -26.81
C LEU A 66 9.87 0.82 -27.50
N ALA A 67 9.29 0.68 -28.69
CA ALA A 67 9.11 -0.62 -29.36
C ALA A 67 10.42 -1.36 -29.65
N SER A 68 11.50 -0.61 -29.93
CA SER A 68 12.83 -1.17 -30.19
C SER A 68 13.43 -1.86 -28.96
N THR A 69 12.97 -1.52 -27.74
CA THR A 69 13.53 -2.04 -26.50
C THR A 69 12.46 -2.34 -25.45
N ARG A 70 11.82 -3.51 -25.59
CA ARG A 70 10.73 -4.01 -24.73
C ARG A 70 10.99 -3.88 -23.22
N LYS A 71 12.23 -4.08 -22.77
CA LYS A 71 12.58 -3.98 -21.34
C LYS A 71 12.26 -2.60 -20.74
N TYR A 72 12.38 -1.52 -21.53
CA TYR A 72 12.10 -0.16 -21.06
C TYR A 72 10.60 0.10 -20.94
N PHE A 73 9.80 -0.40 -21.87
CA PHE A 73 8.34 -0.35 -21.74
C PHE A 73 7.85 -1.15 -20.53
N THR A 74 8.40 -2.34 -20.29
CA THR A 74 8.10 -3.11 -19.07
C THR A 74 8.49 -2.33 -17.80
N GLN A 75 9.65 -1.67 -17.78
CA GLN A 75 10.07 -0.83 -16.65
C GLN A 75 9.13 0.36 -16.44
N PHE A 76 8.69 1.02 -17.52
CA PHE A 76 7.66 2.06 -17.46
C PHE A 76 6.39 1.55 -16.79
N CYS A 77 5.83 0.42 -17.25
CA CYS A 77 4.61 -0.16 -16.68
C CYS A 77 4.76 -0.43 -15.18
N ILE A 78 5.87 -1.07 -14.79
CA ILE A 78 6.18 -1.39 -13.39
C ILE A 78 6.29 -0.12 -12.54
N LYS A 79 7.03 0.90 -13.02
CA LYS A 79 7.19 2.17 -12.30
C LYS A 79 5.86 2.93 -12.18
N PHE A 80 5.06 2.96 -13.24
CA PHE A 80 3.74 3.56 -13.23
C PHE A 80 2.82 2.89 -12.20
N ALA A 81 2.70 1.56 -12.23
CA ALA A 81 1.88 0.84 -11.25
C ALA A 81 2.35 1.07 -9.80
N ASN A 82 3.66 1.11 -9.57
CA ASN A 82 4.24 1.41 -8.25
C ASN A 82 4.02 2.86 -7.79
N SER A 83 3.81 3.81 -8.71
CA SER A 83 3.47 5.20 -8.37
C SER A 83 1.96 5.38 -8.17
N PHE A 84 1.19 4.92 -9.16
CA PHE A 84 -0.25 5.14 -9.25
C PHE A 84 -1.02 4.41 -8.16
N ILE A 85 -0.71 3.14 -7.86
CA ILE A 85 -1.51 2.35 -6.90
C ILE A 85 -1.43 2.94 -5.47
N PRO A 86 -0.24 3.26 -4.91
CA PRO A 86 -0.17 3.94 -3.60
C PRO A 86 -0.86 5.30 -3.60
N LYS A 87 -0.77 6.07 -4.70
CA LYS A 87 -1.47 7.34 -4.85
C LYS A 87 -2.99 7.16 -4.82
N PHE A 88 -3.51 6.21 -5.59
CA PHE A 88 -4.92 5.84 -5.60
C PHE A 88 -5.42 5.47 -4.19
N ILE A 89 -4.70 4.61 -3.47
CA ILE A 89 -5.04 4.24 -2.08
C ILE A 89 -5.03 5.48 -1.16
N THR A 90 -4.09 6.40 -1.36
CA THR A 90 -4.03 7.66 -0.60
C THR A 90 -5.27 8.52 -0.85
N HIS A 91 -5.76 8.59 -2.09
CA HIS A 91 -7.00 9.27 -2.44
C HIS A 91 -8.25 8.52 -1.95
N LEU A 92 -8.20 7.19 -1.89
CA LEU A 92 -9.26 6.35 -1.35
C LEU A 92 -9.50 6.65 0.14
N PHE A 93 -8.44 6.77 0.94
CA PHE A 93 -8.56 7.16 2.35
C PHE A 93 -9.12 8.58 2.59
N LYS A 94 -9.15 9.43 1.55
CA LYS A 94 -9.79 10.75 1.61
C LYS A 94 -11.28 10.71 1.31
N CYS A 95 -11.78 9.61 0.76
CA CYS A 95 -13.21 9.39 0.54
C CYS A 95 -13.84 9.08 1.90
N LYS A 96 -14.33 10.10 2.61
CA LYS A 96 -14.93 9.95 3.93
C LYS A 96 -15.91 11.09 4.27
N PRO A 97 -17.04 10.79 4.94
CA PRO A 97 -17.57 9.46 5.25
C PRO A 97 -18.14 8.75 4.00
N ILE A 98 -18.28 7.42 4.06
CA ILE A 98 -18.82 6.58 2.98
C ILE A 98 -20.02 5.77 3.50
N SER A 99 -21.11 5.74 2.74
CA SER A 99 -22.27 4.87 3.02
C SER A 99 -22.01 3.43 2.57
N MET A 100 -22.87 2.47 2.95
CA MET A 100 -22.74 1.09 2.48
C MET A 100 -22.75 1.01 0.94
N VAL A 101 -23.70 1.70 0.30
CA VAL A 101 -23.83 1.72 -1.17
C VAL A 101 -22.66 2.47 -1.82
N GLY A 102 -22.20 3.57 -1.23
CA GLY A 102 -21.01 4.27 -1.71
C GLY A 102 -19.74 3.41 -1.66
N ALA A 103 -19.60 2.55 -0.64
CA ALA A 103 -18.49 1.61 -0.54
C ALA A 103 -18.58 0.49 -1.59
N GLU A 104 -19.80 0.02 -1.89
CA GLU A 104 -20.04 -0.95 -2.98
C GLU A 104 -19.65 -0.35 -4.35
N GLN A 105 -20.05 0.89 -4.62
CA GLN A 105 -19.65 1.58 -5.85
C GLN A 105 -18.12 1.76 -5.94
N LEU A 106 -17.47 2.21 -4.86
CA LEU A 106 -16.01 2.32 -4.82
C LEU A 106 -15.31 0.97 -5.01
N LEU A 107 -15.90 -0.14 -4.56
CA LEU A 107 -15.34 -1.48 -4.74
C LEU A 107 -15.41 -1.90 -6.20
N LEU A 108 -16.53 -1.64 -6.89
CA LEU A 108 -16.67 -1.83 -8.33
C LEU A 108 -15.64 -0.99 -9.09
N ASP A 109 -15.55 0.29 -8.77
CA ASP A 109 -14.62 1.23 -9.39
C ASP A 109 -13.15 0.79 -9.22
N THR A 110 -12.80 0.34 -8.02
CA THR A 110 -11.47 -0.21 -7.70
C THR A 110 -11.18 -1.45 -8.54
N HIS A 111 -12.17 -2.31 -8.73
CA HIS A 111 -12.04 -3.50 -9.58
C HIS A 111 -11.83 -3.12 -11.05
N SER A 112 -12.58 -2.16 -11.58
CA SER A 112 -12.39 -1.65 -12.95
C SER A 112 -10.98 -1.09 -13.17
N LEU A 113 -10.47 -0.32 -12.20
CA LEU A 113 -9.09 0.18 -12.24
C LEU A 113 -8.05 -0.96 -12.17
N LYS A 114 -8.32 -2.01 -11.38
CA LYS A 114 -7.45 -3.19 -11.33
C LYS A 114 -7.38 -3.87 -12.69
N MET A 115 -8.51 -4.02 -13.38
CA MET A 115 -8.58 -4.68 -14.69
C MET A 115 -7.82 -3.90 -15.77
N VAL A 116 -7.98 -2.57 -15.85
CA VAL A 116 -7.20 -1.77 -16.81
C VAL A 116 -5.70 -1.80 -16.49
N LEU A 117 -5.31 -1.79 -15.21
CA LEU A 117 -3.90 -1.90 -14.82
C LEU A 117 -3.34 -3.28 -15.18
N LEU A 118 -4.10 -4.36 -15.02
CA LEU A 118 -3.65 -5.70 -15.45
C LEU A 118 -3.42 -5.78 -16.96
N ASP A 119 -4.25 -5.08 -17.73
CA ASP A 119 -4.15 -5.02 -19.19
C ASP A 119 -3.10 -4.00 -19.69
N LEU A 120 -2.64 -3.08 -18.85
CA LEU A 120 -1.77 -1.95 -19.22
C LEU A 120 -0.56 -2.33 -20.11
N PRO A 121 0.19 -3.42 -19.88
CA PRO A 121 1.29 -3.82 -20.76
C PRO A 121 0.85 -4.26 -22.17
N SER A 122 -0.43 -4.53 -22.37
CA SER A 122 -1.04 -5.01 -23.61
C SER A 122 -1.87 -3.95 -24.33
N ILE A 123 -2.24 -2.84 -23.67
CA ILE A 123 -3.11 -1.79 -24.23
C ILE A 123 -2.54 -1.23 -25.54
N GLY A 124 -3.19 -1.54 -26.66
CA GLY A 124 -2.82 -1.13 -28.02
C GLY A 124 -1.86 -2.09 -28.75
N SER A 125 -1.50 -3.22 -28.14
CA SER A 125 -0.51 -4.14 -28.69
C SER A 125 -1.12 -4.91 -29.85
N GLN A 126 -0.43 -4.95 -30.99
CA GLN A 126 -0.86 -5.76 -32.15
C GLN A 126 -0.70 -7.26 -31.91
N VAL A 127 0.10 -7.65 -30.90
CA VAL A 127 0.30 -9.05 -30.53
C VAL A 127 -0.25 -9.26 -29.13
N VAL A 128 -1.20 -10.20 -28.99
CA VAL A 128 -1.72 -10.61 -27.69
C VAL A 128 -0.63 -11.35 -26.94
N ARG A 129 -0.08 -10.73 -25.89
CA ARG A 129 0.92 -11.33 -25.02
C ARG A 129 0.49 -11.16 -23.57
N LYS A 130 0.80 -12.16 -22.75
CA LYS A 130 0.59 -12.06 -21.31
C LYS A 130 1.58 -11.04 -20.71
N ALA A 131 1.08 -10.23 -19.79
CA ALA A 131 1.90 -9.34 -18.98
C ALA A 131 2.97 -10.13 -18.19
N PRO A 132 4.15 -9.55 -17.92
CA PRO A 132 5.16 -10.19 -17.08
C PRO A 132 4.61 -10.52 -15.69
N ALA A 133 4.90 -11.71 -15.16
CA ALA A 133 4.40 -12.15 -13.86
C ALA A 133 4.80 -11.20 -12.71
N SER A 134 5.99 -10.60 -12.78
CA SER A 134 6.46 -9.58 -11.82
C SER A 134 5.57 -8.34 -11.82
N TYR A 135 5.11 -7.89 -12.98
CA TYR A 135 4.17 -6.78 -13.12
C TYR A 135 2.79 -7.15 -12.56
N THR A 136 2.24 -8.28 -13.00
CA THR A 136 0.92 -8.75 -12.55
C THR A 136 0.87 -8.89 -11.02
N LYS A 137 1.96 -9.39 -10.40
CA LYS A 137 2.06 -9.51 -8.94
C LYS A 137 1.96 -8.17 -8.22
N ILE A 138 2.54 -7.10 -8.77
CA ILE A 138 2.46 -5.73 -8.22
C ILE A 138 1.01 -5.24 -8.24
N VAL A 139 0.36 -5.31 -9.41
CA VAL A 139 -1.01 -4.85 -9.59
C VAL A 139 -1.97 -5.63 -8.71
N VAL A 140 -1.89 -6.97 -8.73
CA VAL A 140 -2.76 -7.83 -7.91
C VAL A 140 -2.57 -7.52 -6.43
N LYS A 141 -1.33 -7.46 -5.93
CA LYS A 141 -1.07 -7.19 -4.51
C LYS A 141 -1.62 -5.81 -4.11
N GLY A 142 -1.30 -4.76 -4.87
CA GLY A 142 -1.66 -3.39 -4.52
C GLY A 142 -3.16 -3.13 -4.63
N MET A 143 -3.80 -3.53 -5.73
CA MET A 143 -5.24 -3.29 -5.91
C MET A 143 -6.10 -4.21 -5.05
N THR A 144 -5.66 -5.44 -4.76
CA THR A 144 -6.38 -6.31 -3.80
C THR A 144 -6.35 -5.70 -2.41
N ARG A 145 -5.27 -5.03 -2.00
CA ARG A 145 -5.26 -4.27 -0.75
C ARG A 145 -6.32 -3.17 -0.74
N ALA A 146 -6.47 -2.43 -1.84
CA ALA A 146 -7.53 -1.41 -1.96
C ALA A 146 -8.94 -2.03 -1.86
N GLU A 147 -9.18 -3.17 -2.53
CA GLU A 147 -10.43 -3.93 -2.42
C GLU A 147 -10.69 -4.38 -0.97
N MET A 148 -9.65 -4.87 -0.25
CA MET A 148 -9.80 -5.31 1.15
C MET A 148 -10.10 -4.15 2.10
N ILE A 149 -9.50 -2.96 1.89
CA ILE A 149 -9.84 -1.74 2.65
C ILE A 149 -11.34 -1.47 2.56
N LEU A 150 -11.90 -1.48 1.35
CA LEU A 150 -13.32 -1.22 1.13
C LEU A 150 -14.21 -2.31 1.74
N LYS A 151 -13.80 -3.59 1.64
CA LYS A 151 -14.53 -4.69 2.29
C LYS A 151 -14.59 -4.54 3.80
N VAL A 152 -13.53 -4.05 4.45
CA VAL A 152 -13.56 -3.74 5.88
C VAL A 152 -14.49 -2.54 6.15
N VAL A 153 -14.44 -1.48 5.33
CA VAL A 153 -15.36 -0.34 5.45
C VAL A 153 -16.83 -0.78 5.35
N MET A 154 -17.14 -1.76 4.49
CA MET A 154 -18.50 -2.31 4.34
C MET A 154 -18.94 -3.20 5.51
N ALA A 155 -18.00 -3.85 6.20
CA ALA A 155 -18.33 -4.80 7.26
C ALA A 155 -19.14 -4.15 8.40
N PRO A 156 -20.09 -4.87 9.02
CA PRO A 156 -20.74 -4.42 10.25
C PRO A 156 -19.70 -4.14 11.34
N HIS A 157 -19.83 -3.02 12.05
CA HIS A 157 -18.90 -2.62 13.11
C HIS A 157 -19.31 -3.10 14.50
N GLU A 158 -20.51 -3.67 14.64
CA GLU A 158 -20.98 -4.34 15.85
C GLU A 158 -21.14 -5.85 15.60
N PRO A 159 -20.62 -6.72 16.48
CA PRO A 159 -19.83 -6.41 17.69
C PRO A 159 -18.40 -5.91 17.39
N LEU A 160 -17.90 -4.92 18.15
CA LEU A 160 -16.58 -4.29 17.95
C LEU A 160 -15.42 -5.30 17.78
N VAL A 161 -15.41 -6.37 18.58
CA VAL A 161 -14.36 -7.41 18.56
C VAL A 161 -14.31 -8.12 17.21
N VAL A 162 -15.49 -8.47 16.66
CA VAL A 162 -15.59 -9.17 15.37
C VAL A 162 -15.09 -8.27 14.24
N PHE A 163 -15.36 -6.96 14.32
CA PHE A 163 -14.86 -6.01 13.34
C PHE A 163 -13.33 -5.90 13.35
N VAL A 164 -12.72 -5.82 14.53
CA VAL A 164 -11.25 -5.79 14.69
C VAL A 164 -10.63 -7.09 14.17
N ASP A 165 -11.21 -8.24 14.50
CA ASP A 165 -10.71 -9.55 14.03
C ASP A 165 -10.84 -9.67 12.50
N ASN A 166 -11.93 -9.15 11.90
CA ASN A 166 -12.10 -9.08 10.45
C ASN A 166 -11.05 -8.16 9.79
N TYR A 167 -10.74 -7.02 10.39
CA TYR A 167 -9.67 -6.14 9.91
C TYR A 167 -8.32 -6.89 9.86
N ILE A 168 -7.93 -7.53 10.96
CA ILE A 168 -6.67 -8.28 11.07
C ILE A 168 -6.61 -9.39 10.01
N LYS A 169 -7.71 -10.10 9.81
CA LYS A 169 -7.81 -11.20 8.83
C LYS A 169 -7.67 -10.72 7.38
N LEU A 170 -8.30 -9.59 7.05
CA LEU A 170 -8.34 -9.07 5.67
C LEU A 170 -7.10 -8.21 5.33
N LEU A 171 -6.58 -7.47 6.30
CA LEU A 171 -5.43 -6.57 6.18
C LEU A 171 -4.32 -7.05 7.12
N THR A 172 -3.55 -8.00 6.61
CA THR A 172 -2.51 -8.75 7.36
C THR A 172 -1.30 -7.94 7.80
N ASP A 173 -1.24 -6.65 7.46
CA ASP A 173 -0.17 -5.74 7.92
C ASP A 173 -0.46 -5.15 9.31
N CYS A 174 -1.68 -5.33 9.82
CA CYS A 174 -2.14 -4.92 11.15
C CYS A 174 -1.74 -3.48 11.53
N ASN A 175 -1.66 -2.58 10.55
CA ASN A 175 -1.17 -1.23 10.73
C ASN A 175 -2.22 -0.35 11.41
N THR A 176 -1.91 0.22 12.58
CA THR A 176 -2.86 1.04 13.35
C THR A 176 -3.32 2.30 12.63
N GLU A 177 -2.45 2.96 11.86
CA GLU A 177 -2.82 4.17 11.09
C GLU A 177 -3.78 3.83 9.94
N THR A 178 -3.61 2.68 9.32
CA THR A 178 -4.52 2.19 8.28
C THR A 178 -5.89 1.89 8.89
N PHE A 179 -5.92 1.24 10.06
CA PHE A 179 -7.16 0.99 10.77
C PHE A 179 -7.89 2.30 11.12
N GLN A 180 -7.17 3.27 11.68
CA GLN A 180 -7.72 4.61 11.97
C GLN A 180 -8.34 5.27 10.73
N LYS A 181 -7.67 5.21 9.57
CA LYS A 181 -8.22 5.74 8.31
C LYS A 181 -9.49 5.00 7.86
N ILE A 182 -9.58 3.69 8.08
CA ILE A 182 -10.78 2.90 7.77
C ILE A 182 -11.95 3.29 8.68
N LEU A 183 -11.71 3.50 9.98
CA LEU A 183 -12.73 3.96 10.92
C LEU A 183 -13.27 5.35 10.53
N ASP A 184 -12.36 6.24 10.11
CA ASP A 184 -12.70 7.55 9.57
C ASP A 184 -13.54 7.45 8.28
N MET A 185 -13.18 6.55 7.35
CA MET A 185 -13.94 6.28 6.13
C MET A 185 -15.37 5.85 6.44
N LYS A 186 -15.55 5.01 7.46
CA LYS A 186 -16.87 4.54 7.90
C LYS A 186 -17.67 5.62 8.65
N GLY A 187 -17.03 6.69 9.11
CA GLY A 187 -17.69 7.80 9.79
C GLY A 187 -18.06 7.54 11.25
N LEU A 188 -17.35 6.63 11.94
CA LEU A 188 -17.64 6.28 13.34
C LEU A 188 -17.28 7.42 14.31
N LYS A 189 -17.97 7.49 15.46
CA LYS A 189 -17.71 8.53 16.48
C LYS A 189 -16.36 8.28 17.14
N ARG A 190 -15.69 9.36 17.55
CA ARG A 190 -14.36 9.29 18.20
C ARG A 190 -14.31 8.31 19.38
N SER A 191 -15.35 8.26 20.22
CA SER A 191 -15.43 7.33 21.35
C SER A 191 -15.41 5.85 20.91
N GLU A 192 -16.15 5.51 19.86
CA GLU A 192 -16.19 4.15 19.30
C GLU A 192 -14.84 3.79 18.67
N GLN A 193 -14.24 4.74 17.95
CA GLN A 193 -12.92 4.56 17.37
C GLN A 193 -11.85 4.27 18.44
N SER A 194 -11.85 5.02 19.55
CA SER A 194 -10.93 4.79 20.67
C SER A 194 -11.01 3.37 21.20
N ASN A 195 -12.22 2.85 21.43
CA ASN A 195 -12.43 1.48 21.92
C ASN A 195 -11.91 0.44 20.92
N MET A 196 -12.19 0.61 19.62
CA MET A 196 -11.72 -0.32 18.59
C MET A 196 -10.20 -0.31 18.43
N LEU A 197 -9.56 0.86 18.56
CA LEU A 197 -8.10 0.97 18.51
C LEU A 197 -7.44 0.32 19.72
N GLU A 198 -8.06 0.40 20.90
CA GLU A 198 -7.59 -0.31 22.09
C GLU A 198 -7.69 -1.84 21.90
N LEU A 199 -8.83 -2.33 21.40
CA LEU A 199 -9.00 -3.75 21.07
C LEU A 199 -7.95 -4.22 20.05
N LEU A 200 -7.67 -3.44 19.00
CA LEU A 200 -6.63 -3.78 18.03
C LEU A 200 -5.25 -3.88 18.72
N ARG A 201 -4.91 -2.96 19.62
CA ARG A 201 -3.65 -3.01 20.38
C ARG A 201 -3.55 -4.25 21.27
N GLN A 202 -4.66 -4.69 21.87
CA GLN A 202 -4.71 -5.92 22.69
C GLN A 202 -4.55 -7.19 21.85
N ARG A 203 -4.97 -7.16 20.58
CA ARG A 203 -4.82 -8.29 19.62
C ARG A 203 -3.44 -8.37 19.00
N LEU A 204 -2.73 -7.24 18.88
CA LEU A 204 -1.36 -7.21 18.38
C LEU A 204 -0.42 -7.87 19.40
N PRO A 205 0.55 -8.68 18.97
CA PRO A 205 1.57 -9.21 19.86
C PRO A 205 2.25 -8.04 20.56
N THR A 206 2.27 -8.03 21.89
CA THR A 206 3.09 -7.09 22.64
C THR A 206 4.53 -7.28 22.16
N PRO A 207 5.24 -6.23 21.68
CA PRO A 207 6.68 -6.34 21.56
C PRO A 207 7.22 -6.82 22.91
N PRO A 208 8.25 -7.68 22.97
CA PRO A 208 8.79 -8.12 24.23
C PRO A 208 9.27 -6.88 24.99
N SER A 209 8.45 -6.44 25.95
CA SER A 209 8.89 -5.50 26.96
C SER A 209 10.02 -6.20 27.68
N GLY A 210 11.21 -5.61 27.60
CA GLY A 210 12.31 -5.94 28.49
C GLY A 210 11.83 -5.71 29.92
N ALA A 211 11.30 -6.76 30.53
CA ALA A 211 11.19 -6.86 31.96
C ALA A 211 12.57 -7.28 32.45
N ASP A 212 13.32 -6.33 32.98
CA ASP A 212 13.89 -6.54 34.29
C ASP A 212 13.73 -5.26 35.10
N GLY A 213 13.29 -5.49 36.33
CA GLY A 213 12.59 -4.54 37.17
C GLY A 213 13.47 -3.42 37.69
N SER A 214 12.78 -2.36 38.08
CA SER A 214 13.26 -1.39 39.03
C SER A 214 13.74 -2.09 40.32
N SER A 215 15.05 -2.20 40.47
CA SER A 215 15.71 -2.22 41.77
C SER A 215 16.61 -1.00 41.83
N SER A 216 16.27 -0.07 42.73
CA SER A 216 17.17 0.98 43.17
C SER A 216 18.53 0.39 43.51
N LEU A 217 19.63 0.97 43.01
CA LEU A 217 20.92 1.13 43.68
C LEU A 217 21.89 1.89 42.75
N SER A 218 22.31 3.06 43.24
CA SER A 218 23.57 3.78 43.00
C SER A 218 24.60 3.17 42.03
N LEU A 219 25.03 4.01 41.09
CA LEU A 219 26.23 3.84 40.26
C LEU A 219 27.47 3.52 41.13
N MET A 220 27.95 2.29 41.06
CA MET A 220 29.33 1.95 41.45
C MET A 220 30.05 1.35 40.24
N ALA A 221 31.22 1.90 39.95
CA ALA A 221 32.11 1.45 38.88
C ALA A 221 32.57 -0.01 39.11
N PRO A 222 32.81 -0.79 38.04
CA PRO A 222 33.25 -2.17 38.16
C PRO A 222 34.66 -2.27 38.77
N THR A 223 34.84 -3.20 39.70
CA THR A 223 36.11 -3.50 40.36
C THR A 223 37.05 -4.35 39.48
N PRO A 224 38.38 -4.27 39.68
CA PRO A 224 39.42 -4.85 38.81
C PRO A 224 39.38 -6.39 38.66
N GLU A 225 38.68 -7.11 39.55
CA GLU A 225 38.67 -8.57 39.55
C GLU A 225 37.87 -9.17 38.37
N GLN A 226 36.80 -8.50 37.91
CA GLN A 226 36.00 -9.00 36.79
C GLN A 226 36.73 -8.92 35.43
N GLU A 227 37.65 -7.98 35.28
CA GLU A 227 38.43 -7.80 34.05
C GLU A 227 39.49 -8.91 33.89
N SER A 228 40.12 -9.31 35.00
CA SER A 228 41.09 -10.42 35.03
C SER A 228 40.49 -11.77 34.58
N SER A 229 39.21 -12.00 34.91
CA SER A 229 38.47 -13.21 34.53
C SER A 229 38.15 -13.26 33.03
N ARG A 230 37.88 -12.11 32.42
CA ARG A 230 37.59 -12.00 30.98
C ARG A 230 38.85 -12.20 30.14
N ILE A 231 39.97 -11.61 30.57
CA ILE A 231 41.26 -11.75 29.88
C ILE A 231 41.75 -13.20 29.93
N ARG A 232 41.66 -13.89 31.07
CA ARG A 232 42.02 -15.32 31.20
C ARG A 232 41.14 -16.24 30.34
N LYS A 233 39.87 -15.91 30.12
CA LYS A 233 38.99 -16.67 29.21
C LYS A 233 39.39 -16.50 27.75
N LEU A 234 39.85 -15.30 27.36
CA LEU A 234 40.29 -15.03 25.99
C LEU A 234 41.61 -15.74 25.66
N GLU A 235 42.57 -15.76 26.58
CA GLU A 235 43.85 -16.48 26.40
C GLU A 235 43.66 -18.00 26.24
N LYS A 236 42.71 -18.59 26.98
CA LYS A 236 42.35 -20.01 26.83
C LYS A 236 41.73 -20.34 25.47
N LEU A 237 41.02 -19.40 24.85
CA LEU A 237 40.42 -19.60 23.52
C LEU A 237 41.46 -19.52 22.41
N ILE A 238 42.47 -18.66 22.56
CA ILE A 238 43.55 -18.50 21.57
C ILE A 238 44.49 -19.70 21.58
N LYS A 239 44.86 -20.23 22.75
CA LYS A 239 45.69 -21.45 22.87
C LYS A 239 45.03 -22.72 22.33
N LYS A 240 43.71 -22.73 22.15
CA LYS A 240 42.97 -23.89 21.64
C LYS A 240 42.86 -23.92 20.10
N ARG A 241 43.39 -22.90 19.41
CA ARG A 241 43.37 -22.76 17.96
C ARG A 241 44.77 -22.75 17.31
N LEU A 242 45.81 -23.11 18.06
CA LEU A 242 47.17 -23.38 17.57
C LEU A 242 47.53 -24.83 17.88
#